data_AF-A0A940P1S1-F1
#
_entry.id   AF-A0A940P1S1-F1
#
_cell.length_a   1.000
_cell.length_b   1.000
_cell.length_c   1.000
_cell.angle_alpha   90.00
_cell.angle_beta   90.00
_cell.angle_gamma   90.00
#
_symmetry.space_group_name_H-M   'P 1'
#
loop_
_entity.id
_entity.type
_entity.pdbx_description
1 polymer ?
#
loop_
_entity_poly.entity_id
_entity_poly.type
_entity_poly.pdbx_seq_one_letter_code
_entity_poly.pdbx_strand_id
1 'polypeptide(L)'
;MSEEDTLLDELKRYLDITWEDPDTNQKVAGILERAKAEMNEYAGAELSYESNSWEKQLLFDLCRYIRNNAAEEFEQNFSSKLIALNEKYAVEAMNRAKE
;
A
#
# COMPACT_ATOMS: atom_id res chain seq x y z
N MET A 1 -16.35 -13.52 17.58
CA MET A 1 -14.99 -13.91 17.20
C MET A 1 -14.50 -12.85 16.25
N SER A 2 -13.56 -12.00 16.67
CA SER A 2 -12.93 -11.05 15.75
C SER A 2 -12.01 -11.87 14.84
N GLU A 3 -12.45 -12.18 13.64
CA GLU A 3 -11.51 -12.50 12.57
C GLU A 3 -10.64 -11.27 12.40
N GLU A 4 -9.33 -11.42 12.50
CA GLU A 4 -8.42 -10.37 12.08
C GLU A 4 -8.69 -10.14 10.59
N ASP A 5 -9.12 -8.93 10.27
CA ASP A 5 -9.36 -8.54 8.90
C ASP A 5 -8.06 -8.66 8.11
N THR A 6 -8.11 -9.37 6.98
CA THR A 6 -6.93 -9.42 6.12
C THR A 6 -6.66 -8.03 5.54
N LEU A 7 -5.43 -7.77 5.10
CA LEU A 7 -5.10 -6.53 4.40
C LEU A 7 -6.00 -6.28 3.17
N LEU A 8 -6.47 -7.37 2.53
CA LEU A 8 -7.42 -7.31 1.42
C LEU A 8 -8.82 -6.89 1.89
N ASP A 9 -9.30 -7.40 3.03
CA ASP A 9 -10.60 -7.02 3.59
C ASP A 9 -10.60 -5.56 4.02
N GLU A 10 -9.51 -5.11 4.64
CA GLU A 10 -9.32 -3.70 4.99
C GLU A 10 -9.28 -2.80 3.74
N LEU A 11 -8.59 -3.23 2.67
CA LEU A 11 -8.58 -2.49 1.41
C LEU A 11 -9.99 -2.45 0.79
N LYS A 12 -10.73 -3.57 0.80
CA LYS A 12 -12.11 -3.61 0.30
C LYS A 12 -12.99 -2.60 1.04
N ARG A 13 -12.90 -2.54 2.37
CA ARG A 13 -13.62 -1.54 3.17
C ARG A 13 -13.18 -0.11 2.86
N TYR A 14 -11.87 0.14 2.71
CA TYR A 14 -11.34 1.45 2.33
C TYR A 14 -11.85 1.92 0.96
N LEU A 15 -12.08 0.98 0.03
CA LEU A 15 -12.64 1.24 -1.30
C LEU A 15 -14.18 1.22 -1.35
N ASP A 16 -14.86 1.16 -0.20
CA ASP A 16 -16.31 1.03 -0.07
C ASP A 16 -16.90 -0.20 -0.81
N ILE A 17 -16.11 -1.26 -0.94
CA ILE A 17 -16.54 -2.54 -1.53
C ILE A 17 -17.15 -3.41 -0.43
N THR A 18 -18.47 -3.30 -0.29
CA THR A 18 -19.26 -3.98 0.75
C THR A 18 -19.99 -5.22 0.27
N TRP A 19 -19.84 -5.58 -1.00
CA TRP A 19 -20.46 -6.75 -1.62
C TRP A 19 -19.46 -7.89 -1.81
N GLU A 20 -19.97 -9.12 -1.86
CA GLU A 20 -19.20 -10.29 -2.22
C GLU A 20 -19.37 -10.61 -3.70
N ASP A 21 -18.33 -10.32 -4.48
CA ASP A 21 -18.24 -10.66 -5.90
C ASP A 21 -16.85 -11.26 -6.19
N PRO A 22 -16.75 -12.52 -6.66
CA PRO A 22 -15.47 -13.18 -6.90
C PRO A 22 -14.55 -12.43 -7.87
N ASP A 23 -15.10 -11.86 -8.94
CA ASP A 23 -14.34 -11.12 -9.95
C ASP A 23 -13.78 -9.82 -9.37
N THR A 24 -14.59 -9.08 -8.60
CA THR A 24 -14.15 -7.87 -7.90
C THR A 24 -13.08 -8.21 -6.87
N ASN A 25 -13.27 -9.27 -6.08
CA ASN A 25 -12.31 -9.72 -5.08
C ASN A 25 -10.96 -10.06 -5.73
N GLN A 26 -10.96 -10.79 -6.85
CA GLN A 26 -9.75 -11.15 -7.59
C GLN A 26 -9.04 -9.90 -8.16
N LYS A 27 -9.80 -8.94 -8.71
CA LYS A 27 -9.24 -7.69 -9.24
C LYS A 27 -8.59 -6.86 -8.14
N VAL A 28 -9.26 -6.69 -7.00
CA VAL A 28 -8.74 -5.91 -5.87
C VAL A 28 -7.50 -6.58 -5.27
N ALA A 29 -7.49 -7.91 -5.18
CA ALA A 29 -6.30 -8.65 -4.77
C ALA A 29 -5.11 -8.42 -5.71
N GLY A 30 -5.33 -8.45 -7.03
CA GLY A 30 -4.29 -8.14 -8.02
C GLY A 30 -3.78 -6.70 -7.93
N ILE A 31 -4.68 -5.73 -7.69
CA ILE A 31 -4.30 -4.33 -7.46
C ILE A 31 -3.44 -4.19 -6.20
N LEU A 32 -3.82 -4.88 -5.11
CA LEU A 32 -3.08 -4.85 -3.85
C LEU A 32 -1.65 -5.38 -4.05
N GLU A 33 -1.48 -6.54 -4.68
CA GLU A 33 -0.14 -7.10 -4.91
C GLU A 33 0.72 -6.21 -5.82
N ARG A 34 0.14 -5.62 -6.85
CA ARG A 34 0.83 -4.63 -7.69
C ARG A 34 1.25 -3.40 -6.88
N ALA A 35 0.35 -2.84 -6.08
CA ALA A 35 0.63 -1.66 -5.27
C ALA A 35 1.71 -1.93 -4.22
N LYS A 36 1.77 -3.14 -3.65
CA LYS A 36 2.85 -3.55 -2.74
C LYS A 36 4.22 -3.54 -3.41
N ALA A 37 4.30 -4.08 -4.63
CA ALA A 37 5.53 -4.09 -5.41
C ALA A 37 6.01 -2.65 -5.69
N GLU A 38 5.11 -1.77 -6.15
CA GLU A 38 5.43 -0.36 -6.41
C GLU A 38 5.86 0.38 -5.12
N MET A 39 5.18 0.14 -4.00
CA MET A 39 5.57 0.72 -2.71
C MET A 39 6.95 0.25 -2.23
N ASN A 40 7.30 -1.02 -2.43
CA ASN A 40 8.63 -1.56 -2.13
C ASN A 40 9.71 -0.88 -2.98
N GLU A 41 9.43 -0.61 -4.26
CA GLU A 41 10.33 0.14 -5.14
C GLU A 41 10.53 1.58 -4.65
N TYR A 42 9.46 2.28 -4.28
CA TYR A 42 9.57 3.64 -3.73
C TYR A 42 10.35 3.69 -2.41
N ALA A 43 10.13 2.73 -1.51
CA ALA A 43 10.87 2.66 -0.24
C ALA A 43 12.32 2.19 -0.41
N GLY A 44 12.64 1.44 -1.47
CA GLY A 44 13.93 0.76 -1.61
C GLY A 44 14.12 -0.39 -0.61
N ALA A 45 13.04 -0.89 -0.02
CA ALA A 45 13.02 -1.95 0.99
C ALA A 45 11.68 -2.69 0.96
N GLU A 46 11.63 -3.87 1.59
CA GLU A 46 10.35 -4.58 1.79
C GLU A 46 9.58 -3.95 2.96
N LEU A 47 8.36 -3.47 2.70
CA LEU A 47 7.51 -2.87 3.72
C LEU A 47 6.67 -3.92 4.45
N SER A 48 6.57 -3.79 5.77
CA SER A 48 5.52 -4.44 6.55
C SER A 48 4.31 -3.48 6.70
N TYR A 49 3.15 -3.90 6.21
CA TYR A 49 1.90 -3.10 6.31
C TYR A 49 1.17 -3.37 7.62
N GLU A 50 1.85 -3.08 8.73
CA GLU A 50 1.29 -3.23 10.08
C GLU A 50 0.09 -2.30 10.30
N SER A 51 -0.81 -2.71 11.20
CA SER A 51 -2.04 -1.99 11.53
C SER A 51 -1.74 -0.57 12.04
N ASN A 52 -2.37 0.43 11.42
CA ASN A 52 -2.22 1.88 11.70
C ASN A 52 -0.90 2.54 11.27
N SER A 53 -0.14 1.93 10.36
CA SER A 53 1.03 2.57 9.73
C SER A 53 0.61 3.58 8.63
N TRP A 54 1.36 4.67 8.46
CA TRP A 54 1.07 5.65 7.40
C TRP A 54 1.45 5.09 6.01
N GLU A 55 2.34 4.10 5.98
CA GLU A 55 2.72 3.29 4.84
C GLU A 55 1.53 2.48 4.30
N LYS A 56 0.73 1.89 5.19
CA LYS A 56 -0.51 1.20 4.82
C LYS A 56 -1.55 2.16 4.24
N GLN A 57 -1.69 3.36 4.81
CA GLN A 57 -2.55 4.38 4.23
C GLN A 57 -2.09 4.77 2.82
N LEU A 58 -0.78 4.94 2.62
CA LEU A 58 -0.22 5.28 1.31
C LEU A 58 -0.41 4.15 0.28
N LEU A 59 -0.27 2.88 0.71
CA LEU A 59 -0.60 1.71 -0.11
C LEU A 59 -2.08 1.72 -0.54
N PHE A 60 -3.00 2.01 0.37
CA PHE A 60 -4.43 2.06 0.08
C PHE A 60 -4.77 3.22 -0.86
N ASP A 61 -4.13 4.37 -0.69
CA ASP A 61 -4.25 5.50 -1.61
C ASP A 61 -3.79 5.10 -3.03
N LEU A 62 -2.66 4.39 -3.17
CA LEU A 62 -2.18 3.87 -4.46
C LEU A 62 -3.18 2.89 -5.07
N CYS A 63 -3.70 1.95 -4.28
CA CYS A 63 -4.72 0.99 -4.76
C CYS A 63 -5.96 1.71 -5.31
N ARG A 64 -6.40 2.79 -4.66
CA ARG A 64 -7.53 3.61 -5.12
C ARG A 64 -7.23 4.29 -6.46
N TYR A 65 -6.01 4.82 -6.63
CA TYR A 65 -5.58 5.45 -7.89
C TYR A 65 -5.52 4.41 -9.03
N ILE A 66 -4.91 3.25 -8.80
CA ILE A 66 -4.85 2.16 -9.78
C ILE A 66 -6.26 1.70 -10.18
N ARG A 67 -7.15 1.46 -9.20
CA ARG A 67 -8.53 1.04 -9.46
C ARG A 67 -9.30 2.04 -10.31
N ASN A 68 -9.02 3.33 -10.15
CA ASN A 68 -9.70 4.40 -10.87
C ASN A 68 -8.99 4.79 -12.18
N ASN A 69 -8.03 3.99 -12.65
CA ASN A 69 -7.22 4.27 -13.85
C ASN A 69 -6.52 5.64 -13.81
N ALA A 70 -6.03 6.03 -12.64
CA ALA A 70 -5.35 7.30 -12.41
C ALA A 70 -3.94 7.11 -11.83
N ALA A 71 -3.33 5.93 -12.02
CA ALA A 71 -2.06 5.58 -11.38
C ALA A 71 -0.94 6.61 -11.67
N GLU A 72 -0.92 7.18 -12.88
CA GLU A 72 0.00 8.22 -13.30
C GLU A 72 -0.07 9.51 -12.47
N GLU A 73 -1.22 9.80 -11.85
CA GLU A 73 -1.40 10.98 -11.01
C GLU A 73 -0.90 10.76 -9.57
N PHE A 74 -0.67 9.50 -9.17
CA PHE A 74 -0.31 9.16 -7.79
C PHE A 74 1.06 9.72 -7.41
N GLU A 75 2.07 9.52 -8.25
CA GLU A 75 3.44 10.00 -8.02
C GLU A 75 3.49 11.51 -7.81
N GLN A 76 2.74 12.26 -8.62
CA GLN A 76 2.67 13.71 -8.49
C GLN A 76 1.99 14.12 -7.18
N ASN A 77 0.83 13.54 -6.88
CA ASN A 77 0.00 13.90 -5.72
C ASN A 77 0.65 13.52 -4.38
N PHE A 78 1.45 12.44 -4.36
CA PHE A 78 2.08 11.91 -3.15
C PHE A 78 3.60 12.03 -3.13
N SER A 79 4.19 12.78 -4.06
CA SER A 79 5.64 13.00 -4.19
C SER A 79 6.37 13.23 -2.86
N SER A 80 5.90 14.19 -2.05
CA SER A 80 6.49 14.47 -0.73
C SER A 80 6.45 13.28 0.23
N LYS A 81 5.38 12.47 0.19
CA LYS A 81 5.27 11.25 1.01
C LYS A 81 6.17 10.13 0.50
N LEU A 82 6.33 10.00 -0.82
CA LEU A 82 7.23 9.01 -1.42
C LEU A 82 8.70 9.30 -1.08
N ILE A 83 9.09 10.58 -1.08
CA ILE A 83 10.42 10.99 -0.64
C ILE A 83 10.61 10.64 0.84
N ALA A 84 9.66 11.00 1.71
CA ALA A 84 9.72 10.67 3.13
C ALA A 84 9.77 9.15 3.38
N LEU A 85 9.08 8.36 2.55
CA LEU A 85 9.10 6.90 2.60
C LEU A 85 10.51 6.38 2.32
N ASN A 86 11.09 6.80 1.20
CA ASN A 86 12.44 6.42 0.82
C ASN A 86 13.47 6.79 1.90
N GLU A 87 13.41 8.02 2.42
CA GLU A 87 14.31 8.50 3.47
C GLU A 87 14.20 7.68 4.76
N LYS A 88 12.98 7.37 5.21
CA LYS A 88 12.73 6.54 6.39
C LYS A 88 13.44 5.19 6.26
N TYR A 89 13.18 4.47 5.17
CA TYR A 89 13.72 3.12 4.99
C TYR A 89 15.23 3.12 4.69
N ALA A 90 15.75 4.16 4.04
CA ALA A 90 17.19 4.35 3.88
C ALA A 90 17.91 4.51 5.23
N VAL A 91 17.36 5.31 6.16
CA VAL A 91 17.91 5.48 7.52
C VAL A 91 17.85 4.16 8.30
N GLU A 92 16.74 3.44 8.23
CA GLU A 92 16.61 2.13 8.88
C GLU A 92 17.64 1.13 8.37
N ALA A 93 17.83 1.04 7.04
CA ALA A 93 18.83 0.16 6.44
C ALA A 93 20.26 0.50 6.90
N MET A 94 20.60 1.79 6.96
CA MET A 94 21.90 2.24 7.48
C MET A 94 22.11 1.91 8.95
N ASN A 95 21.06 1.96 9.77
CA ASN A 95 21.16 1.62 11.18
C ASN A 95 21.39 0.11 11.36
N ARG A 96 20.64 -0.74 10.63
CA ARG A 96 20.84 -2.20 10.66
C ARG A 96 22.23 -2.64 10.18
N ALA A 97 22.84 -1.90 9.26
CA ALA A 97 24.19 -2.19 8.77
C ALA A 97 25.31 -1.84 9.76
N LYS A 98 25.01 -1.09 10.84
CA LYS A 98 25.97 -0.70 11.89
C LYS A 98 25.94 -1.64 13.11
N GLU A 99 24.92 -2.50 13.20
CA GLU A 99 24.75 -3.51 14.25
C GLU A 99 25.48 -4.81 13.87
#